data_AF-A0A2M7T7H9-F1
#
_entry.id   AF-A0A2M7T7H9-F1
#
_cell.length_a   1.000
_cell.length_b   1.000
_cell.length_c   1.000
_cell.angle_alpha   90.00
_cell.angle_beta   90.00
_cell.angle_gamma   90.00
#
_symmetry.space_group_name_H-M   'P 1'
#
loop_
_entity.id
_entity.type
_entity.pdbx_description
1 polymer ?
#
loop_
_entity_poly.entity_id
_entity_poly.type
_entity_poly.pdbx_seq_one_letter_code
_entity_poly.pdbx_strand_id
1 'polypeptide(L)'
;MLAEAMEELGIDQPVEVIDVRGEQEAQQLKFLGSPTIRVNGQDVDPAAREAIDYGMECRLYRTEEGTVGWPSKAMMLAALKAAV
;
A
#
# COMPACT_ATOMS: atom_id res chain seq x y z
N MET A 1 5.45 0.73 11.08
CA MET A 1 4.65 -0.31 10.41
C MET A 1 5.34 -0.90 9.17
N LEU A 2 5.58 -0.15 8.09
CA LEU A 2 6.36 -0.66 6.95
C LEU A 2 7.84 -0.86 7.32
N ALA A 3 8.49 0.17 7.87
CA ALA A 3 9.90 0.10 8.30
C ALA A 3 10.15 -1.05 9.29
N GLU A 4 9.29 -1.18 10.31
CA GLU A 4 9.36 -2.30 11.26
C GLU A 4 9.20 -3.67 10.59
N ALA A 5 8.33 -3.80 9.59
CA ALA A 5 8.16 -5.06 8.86
C ALA A 5 9.37 -5.39 7.97
N MET A 6 10.00 -4.37 7.39
CA MET A 6 11.25 -4.51 6.63
C MET A 6 12.40 -4.92 7.53
N GLU A 7 12.55 -4.28 8.69
CA GLU A 7 13.56 -4.62 9.70
C GLU A 7 13.40 -6.05 10.20
N GLU A 8 12.16 -6.47 10.52
CA GLU A 8 11.84 -7.83 10.97
C GLU A 8 12.21 -8.90 9.92
N LEU A 9 12.12 -8.56 8.64
CA LEU A 9 12.47 -9.44 7.53
C LEU A 9 13.92 -9.27 7.03
N GLY A 10 14.71 -8.37 7.64
CA GLY A 10 16.07 -8.06 7.20
C GLY A 10 16.14 -7.45 5.79
N ILE A 11 15.09 -6.74 5.36
CA ILE A 11 14.99 -6.10 4.05
C ILE A 11 15.59 -4.69 4.14
N ASP A 12 16.75 -4.50 3.53
CA ASP A 12 17.41 -3.20 3.36
C ASP A 12 17.25 -2.70 1.92
N GLN A 13 16.03 -2.28 1.59
CA GLN A 13 15.67 -1.74 0.27
C GLN A 13 15.14 -0.30 0.42
N PRO A 14 15.42 0.59 -0.55
CA PRO A 14 14.91 1.96 -0.48
C PRO A 14 13.38 1.98 -0.62
N VAL A 15 12.72 2.84 0.17
CA VAL A 15 11.30 3.14 0.02
C VAL A 15 11.15 4.39 -0.82
N GLU A 16 10.52 4.26 -1.99
CA GLU A 16 10.14 5.40 -2.81
C GLU A 16 8.81 5.98 -2.33
N VAL A 17 8.78 7.28 -2.04
CA VAL A 17 7.58 8.01 -1.63
C VAL A 17 7.19 8.94 -2.76
N ILE A 18 5.99 8.75 -3.30
CA ILE A 18 5.45 9.53 -4.42
C ILE A 18 4.30 10.37 -3.88
N ASP A 19 4.38 11.70 -4.09
CA ASP A 19 3.34 12.65 -3.74
C ASP A 19 2.39 12.84 -4.93
N VAL A 20 1.17 12.33 -4.83
CA VAL A 20 0.18 12.33 -5.92
C VAL A 20 -0.64 13.62 -5.87
N ARG A 21 -0.49 14.47 -6.89
CA ARG A 21 -1.08 15.82 -6.95
C ARG A 21 -2.19 15.89 -7.99
N GLY A 22 -3.37 15.46 -7.57
CA GLY A 22 -4.61 15.62 -8.32
C GLY A 22 -4.97 14.44 -9.21
N GLU A 23 -6.13 14.56 -9.86
CA GLU A 23 -6.79 13.44 -10.57
C GLU A 23 -5.95 12.85 -11.69
N GLN A 24 -5.28 13.67 -12.49
CA GLN A 24 -4.51 13.17 -13.62
C GLN A 24 -3.34 12.27 -13.18
N GLU A 25 -2.63 12.67 -12.13
CA GLU A 25 -1.54 11.87 -11.58
C GLU A 25 -2.07 10.63 -10.86
N ALA A 26 -3.20 10.75 -10.15
CA ALA A 26 -3.87 9.62 -9.52
C ALA A 26 -4.23 8.53 -10.54
N GLN A 27 -4.78 8.90 -11.70
CA GLN A 27 -5.08 7.96 -12.78
C GLN A 27 -3.81 7.31 -13.35
N GLN A 28 -2.78 8.10 -13.66
CA GLN A 28 -1.52 7.60 -14.23
C GLN A 28 -0.82 6.61 -13.30
N LEU A 29 -0.80 6.93 -12.01
CA LEU A 29 -0.16 6.11 -10.98
C LEU A 29 -1.07 5.01 -10.43
N LYS A 30 -2.32 4.88 -10.91
CA LYS A 30 -3.33 3.94 -10.41
C LYS A 30 -3.54 4.07 -8.89
N PHE A 31 -3.62 5.29 -8.42
CA PHE A 31 -3.69 5.65 -7.02
C PHE A 31 -5.09 5.41 -6.46
N LEU A 32 -5.17 4.71 -5.32
CA LEU A 32 -6.42 4.31 -4.67
C LEU A 32 -6.73 5.14 -3.43
N GLY A 33 -6.11 6.32 -3.32
CA GLY A 33 -6.13 7.12 -2.11
C GLY A 33 -4.97 6.84 -1.15
N SER A 34 -4.79 7.75 -0.21
CA SER A 34 -3.67 7.72 0.74
C SER A 34 -3.98 6.90 2.00
N PRO A 35 -2.99 6.18 2.55
CA PRO A 35 -1.74 5.78 1.88
C PRO A 35 -2.04 4.72 0.81
N THR A 36 -1.26 4.66 -0.28
CA THR A 36 -1.19 3.47 -1.17
C THR A 36 0.22 2.93 -1.12
N ILE A 37 0.38 1.69 -0.66
CA ILE A 37 1.69 1.04 -0.50
C ILE A 37 1.75 -0.16 -1.44
N ARG A 38 2.83 -0.24 -2.20
CA ARG A 38 3.06 -1.33 -3.15
C ARG A 38 4.43 -1.96 -2.93
N VAL A 39 4.48 -3.27 -3.02
CA VAL A 39 5.71 -4.07 -3.02
C VAL A 39 5.82 -4.71 -4.40
N ASN A 40 6.93 -4.48 -5.13
CA ASN A 40 7.11 -4.92 -6.52
C ASN A 40 5.92 -4.55 -7.43
N GLY A 41 5.37 -3.34 -7.26
CA GLY A 41 4.23 -2.84 -8.03
C GLY A 41 2.87 -3.43 -7.65
N GLN A 42 2.80 -4.40 -6.74
CA GLN A 42 1.55 -4.97 -6.23
C GLN A 42 1.12 -4.31 -4.92
N ASP A 43 -0.16 -4.01 -4.81
CA ASP A 43 -0.71 -3.46 -3.57
C ASP A 43 -0.62 -4.47 -2.41
N VAL A 44 -0.32 -3.93 -1.23
CA VAL A 44 -0.26 -4.66 0.05
C VAL A 44 -1.63 -5.17 0.50
N ASP A 45 -2.70 -4.53 0.03
CA ASP A 45 -4.07 -5.02 0.18
C ASP A 45 -4.44 -5.93 -0.99
N PRO A 46 -4.65 -7.24 -0.75
CA PRO A 46 -5.07 -8.17 -1.80
C PRO A 46 -6.36 -7.74 -2.50
N ALA A 47 -7.31 -7.12 -1.77
CA ALA A 47 -8.59 -6.70 -2.34
C ALA A 47 -8.42 -5.51 -3.31
N ALA A 48 -7.37 -4.71 -3.13
CA ALA A 48 -7.07 -3.57 -3.99
C ALA A 48 -6.44 -3.96 -5.33
N ARG A 49 -5.97 -5.20 -5.49
CA ARG A 49 -5.29 -5.66 -6.72
C ARG A 49 -6.21 -5.75 -7.93
N GLU A 50 -7.51 -5.87 -7.69
CA GLU A 50 -8.57 -5.93 -8.72
C GLU A 50 -9.25 -4.56 -8.91
N ALA A 51 -8.80 -3.51 -8.23
CA ALA A 51 -9.37 -2.19 -8.36
C ALA A 51 -9.17 -1.63 -9.77
N ILE A 52 -10.26 -1.11 -10.34
CA ILE A 52 -10.31 -0.51 -11.68
C ILE A 52 -10.61 0.99 -11.66
N ASP A 53 -10.98 1.52 -10.49
CA ASP A 53 -11.22 2.95 -10.28
C ASP A 53 -10.08 3.53 -9.45
N TYR A 54 -9.61 4.71 -9.85
CA TYR A 54 -8.45 5.38 -9.29
C TYR A 54 -8.77 6.86 -9.14
N GLY A 55 -8.22 7.54 -8.13
CA GLY A 55 -8.55 8.94 -7.92
C GLY A 55 -8.05 9.50 -6.61
N MET A 56 -8.36 10.77 -6.37
CA MET A 56 -8.04 11.47 -5.12
C MET A 56 -9.02 11.11 -4.00
N GLU A 57 -8.97 9.86 -3.57
CA GLU A 57 -9.91 9.30 -2.60
C GLU A 57 -9.30 9.13 -1.20
N CYS A 58 -10.17 9.03 -0.19
CA CYS A 58 -9.78 8.55 1.13
C CYS A 58 -9.75 7.02 1.11
N ARG A 59 -8.61 6.43 1.48
CA ARG A 59 -8.46 4.98 1.48
C ARG A 59 -8.79 4.40 2.86
N LEU A 60 -9.51 3.27 2.84
CA LEU A 60 -9.81 2.47 4.02
C LEU A 60 -9.32 1.05 3.82
N TYR A 61 -8.83 0.46 4.90
CA TYR A 61 -8.27 -0.88 4.95
C TYR A 61 -9.06 -1.73 5.93
N ARG A 62 -9.43 -2.95 5.50
CA ARG A 62 -10.03 -3.93 6.39
C ARG A 62 -8.92 -4.68 7.12
N THR A 63 -8.79 -4.42 8.41
CA THR A 63 -7.78 -5.03 9.29
C THR A 63 -8.44 -5.87 10.37
N GLU A 64 -7.64 -6.56 11.18
CA GLU A 64 -8.09 -7.34 12.34
C GLU A 64 -8.78 -6.46 13.39
N GLU A 65 -8.40 -5.19 13.50
CA GLU A 65 -8.99 -4.19 14.40
C GLU A 65 -10.23 -3.51 13.81
N GLY A 66 -10.62 -3.89 12.58
CA GLY A 66 -11.73 -3.31 11.84
C GLY A 66 -11.29 -2.46 10.66
N THR A 67 -12.22 -1.62 10.16
CA THR A 67 -11.96 -0.74 9.02
C THR A 67 -11.28 0.54 9.50
N VAL A 68 -10.03 0.76 9.09
CA VAL A 68 -9.23 1.91 9.51
C VAL A 68 -8.56 2.58 8.31
N GLY A 69 -8.06 3.82 8.48
CA GLY A 69 -7.46 4.60 7.39
C GLY A 69 -6.02 4.22 7.01
N TRP A 70 -5.47 3.15 7.59
CA TRP A 70 -4.09 2.71 7.39
C TRP A 70 -4.03 1.19 7.24
N PRO A 71 -3.13 0.64 6.42
CA PRO A 71 -2.94 -0.80 6.35
C PRO A 71 -2.46 -1.33 7.70
N SER A 72 -2.46 -2.65 7.92
CA SER A 72 -1.88 -3.25 9.14
C SER A 72 -0.44 -3.71 8.93
N LYS A 73 0.31 -3.92 10.03
CA LYS A 73 1.65 -4.53 9.96
C LYS A 73 1.60 -5.93 9.32
N ALA A 74 0.54 -6.70 9.60
CA ALA A 74 0.34 -8.02 9.02
C ALA A 74 0.25 -7.97 7.48
N MET A 75 -0.42 -6.96 6.92
CA MET A 75 -0.48 -6.74 5.47
C MET A 75 0.91 -6.45 4.88
N MET A 76 1.71 -5.59 5.55
CA MET A 76 3.10 -5.34 5.14
C MET A 76 3.93 -6.63 5.14
N LEU A 77 3.89 -7.38 6.24
CA LEU A 77 4.65 -8.62 6.38
C LEU A 77 4.25 -9.66 5.32
N ALA A 78 2.96 -9.82 5.06
CA ALA A 78 2.45 -10.75 4.05
C ALA A 78 2.91 -10.35 2.64
N ALA A 79 2.78 -9.06 2.29
CA ALA A 79 3.19 -8.55 0.99
C ALA A 79 4.70 -8.65 0.77
N LEU A 80 5.51 -8.29 1.77
CA LEU A 80 6.96 -8.42 1.72
C LEU A 80 7.39 -9.89 1.60
N LYS A 81 6.84 -10.79 2.42
CA LYS A 81 7.13 -12.24 2.35
C LYS A 81 6.77 -12.87 1.00
N ALA A 82 5.71 -12.41 0.35
CA ALA A 82 5.30 -12.90 -0.96
C ALA A 82 6.19 -12.36 -2.11
N ALA A 83 7.06 -11.40 -1.82
CA ALA A 83 7.91 -10.72 -2.79
C ALA A 83 9.40 -11.12 -2.72
N VAL A 84 9.79 -11.93 -1.73
CA VAL A 84 11.14 -12.50 -1.55
C VAL A 84 11.27 -13.90 -2.15
#